data_AF-A0A972R7Z9-F1
#
_entry.id   AF-A0A972R7Z9-F1
#
_cell.length_a   1.000
_cell.length_b   1.000
_cell.length_c   1.000
_cell.angle_alpha   90.00
_cell.angle_beta   90.00
_cell.angle_gamma   90.00
#
_symmetry.space_group_name_H-M   'P 1'
#
loop_
_entity.id
_entity.type
_entity.pdbx_description
1 polymer ?
#
loop_
_entity_poly.entity_id
_entity_poly.type
_entity_poly.pdbx_seq_one_letter_code
_entity_poly.pdbx_strand_id
1 'polypeptide(L)'
;MKKLKKLLESGPGKIIAVIVGLIVLFFVSASYQQGNAIAKIIAEMKADSGWLANIQTKATAAGITLDKQLRLDALWVLSQADEYKGKWWNF
;
A
#
# COMPACT_ATOMS: atom_id res chain seq x y z
N MET A 1 -32.42 3.48 -13.76
CA MET A 1 -31.65 2.22 -13.91
C MET A 1 -31.78 1.54 -15.28
N LYS A 2 -32.99 1.36 -15.87
CA LYS A 2 -33.16 0.67 -17.18
C LYS A 2 -32.38 1.28 -18.36
N LYS A 3 -32.23 2.61 -18.42
CA LYS A 3 -31.46 3.31 -19.48
C LYS A 3 -29.95 3.04 -19.38
N LEU A 4 -29.41 2.98 -18.16
CA LEU A 4 -27.98 2.73 -17.92
C LEU A 4 -27.60 1.29 -18.29
N LYS A 5 -28.46 0.33 -17.96
CA LYS A 5 -28.27 -1.09 -18.33
C LYS A 5 -28.23 -1.27 -19.85
N LYS A 6 -29.15 -0.61 -20.56
CA LYS A 6 -29.23 -0.64 -22.04
C LYS A 6 -28.00 0.00 -22.70
N LEU A 7 -27.44 1.04 -22.08
CA LEU A 7 -26.20 1.66 -22.53
C LEU A 7 -25.00 0.73 -22.32
N LEU A 8 -24.86 0.11 -21.13
CA LEU A 8 -23.79 -0.85 -20.82
C LEU A 8 -23.84 -2.13 -21.69
N GLU A 9 -25.04 -2.56 -22.10
CA GLU A 9 -25.24 -3.72 -22.96
C GLU A 9 -25.02 -3.44 -24.45
N SER A 10 -24.93 -2.16 -24.86
CA SER A 10 -24.58 -1.76 -26.22
C SER A 10 -23.12 -2.05 -26.54
N GLY A 11 -22.78 -2.25 -27.82
CA GLY A 11 -21.39 -2.40 -28.28
C GLY A 11 -20.41 -1.37 -27.68
N PRO A 12 -20.67 -0.06 -27.80
CA PRO A 12 -19.80 0.97 -27.21
C PRO A 12 -19.83 0.98 -25.67
N GLY A 13 -20.95 0.65 -25.03
CA GLY A 13 -21.03 0.56 -23.57
C GLY A 13 -20.23 -0.58 -22.97
N LYS A 14 -20.13 -1.73 -23.65
CA LYS A 14 -19.25 -2.83 -23.24
C LYS A 14 -17.79 -2.44 -23.31
N ILE A 15 -17.39 -1.71 -24.36
CA ILE A 15 -16.02 -1.18 -24.50
C ILE A 15 -15.71 -0.21 -23.36
N ILE A 16 -16.61 0.72 -23.06
CA ILE A 16 -16.46 1.65 -21.93
C ILE A 16 -16.37 0.90 -20.59
N ALA A 17 -17.20 -0.11 -20.38
CA ALA A 17 -17.17 -0.91 -19.15
C ALA A 17 -15.84 -1.67 -18.96
N VAL A 18 -15.28 -2.22 -20.05
CA VAL A 18 -13.97 -2.88 -20.03
C VAL A 18 -12.86 -1.87 -19.71
N ILE A 19 -12.87 -0.70 -20.35
CA ILE A 19 -11.88 0.35 -20.11
C ILE A 19 -11.93 0.83 -18.64
N VAL A 20 -13.13 1.11 -18.13
CA VAL A 20 -13.32 1.52 -16.72
C VAL A 20 -12.87 0.40 -15.78
N GLY A 21 -13.19 -0.85 -16.07
CA GLY A 21 -12.76 -2.00 -15.27
C GLY A 21 -11.23 -2.14 -15.23
N LEU A 22 -10.55 -1.96 -16.38
CA LEU A 22 -9.09 -1.99 -16.47
C LEU A 22 -8.44 -0.83 -15.70
N ILE A 23 -9.02 0.37 -15.77
CA ILE A 23 -8.55 1.54 -15.01
C ILE A 23 -8.66 1.27 -13.50
N VAL A 24 -9.79 0.74 -13.04
CA VAL A 24 -9.99 0.39 -11.63
C VAL A 24 -9.01 -0.70 -11.19
N LEU A 25 -8.83 -1.76 -11.99
CA LEU A 25 -7.86 -2.83 -11.72
C LEU A 25 -6.42 -2.31 -11.61
N PHE A 26 -6.03 -1.35 -12.46
CA PHE A 26 -4.71 -0.72 -12.42
C PHE A 26 -4.47 0.07 -11.12
N PHE A 27 -5.44 0.87 -10.66
CA PHE A 27 -5.29 1.62 -9.41
C PHE A 27 -5.34 0.72 -8.16
N VAL A 28 -6.13 -0.35 -8.20
CA VAL A 28 -6.18 -1.35 -7.12
C VAL A 28 -4.86 -2.14 -7.02
N SER A 29 -4.22 -2.50 -8.14
CA SER A 29 -2.97 -3.26 -8.11
C SER A 29 -1.80 -2.44 -7.55
N ALA A 30 -1.72 -1.15 -7.87
CA ALA A 30 -0.71 -0.25 -7.32
C ALA A 30 -0.82 -0.09 -5.79
N SER A 31 -2.04 0.07 -5.27
CA SER A 31 -2.28 0.18 -3.82
C SER A 31 -2.04 -1.14 -3.08
N TYR A 32 -2.25 -2.29 -3.74
CA TYR A 32 -1.99 -3.62 -3.18
C TYR A 32 -0.49 -3.92 -2.98
N GLN A 33 0.36 -3.52 -3.93
CA GLN A 33 1.82 -3.73 -3.84
C GLN A 33 2.42 -3.07 -2.60
N GLN A 34 1.96 -1.86 -2.27
CA GLN A 34 2.42 -1.12 -1.09
C GLN A 34 2.00 -1.79 0.23
N GLY A 35 0.78 -2.35 0.28
CA GLY A 35 0.28 -3.08 1.44
C GLY A 35 1.08 -4.34 1.78
N ASN A 36 1.47 -5.13 0.76
CA ASN A 36 2.26 -6.34 0.96
C ASN A 36 3.69 -6.03 1.43
N ALA A 37 4.32 -4.97 0.89
CA ALA A 37 5.64 -4.55 1.34
C ALA A 37 5.65 -4.11 2.81
N ILE A 38 4.64 -3.31 3.21
CA ILE A 38 4.46 -2.89 4.61
C ILE A 38 4.23 -4.10 5.51
N ALA A 39 3.38 -5.05 5.11
CA ALA A 39 3.11 -6.25 5.89
C ALA A 39 4.37 -7.11 6.10
N LYS A 40 5.20 -7.24 5.06
CA LYS A 40 6.49 -7.95 5.15
C LYS A 40 7.44 -7.27 6.14
N ILE A 41 7.61 -5.95 6.05
CA ILE A 41 8.47 -5.19 6.97
C ILE A 41 7.96 -5.33 8.41
N ILE A 42 6.64 -5.26 8.64
CA ILE A 42 6.07 -5.46 9.97
C ILE A 42 6.37 -6.87 10.50
N ALA A 43 6.35 -7.90 9.66
CA ALA A 43 6.69 -9.26 10.07
C ALA A 43 8.17 -9.36 10.49
N GLU A 44 9.08 -8.72 9.75
CA GLU A 44 10.50 -8.63 10.10
C GLU A 44 10.72 -7.87 11.42
N MET A 45 10.03 -6.73 11.61
CA MET A 45 10.04 -5.96 12.85
C MET A 45 9.55 -6.77 14.06
N LYS A 46 8.53 -7.61 13.87
CA LYS A 46 7.98 -8.47 14.93
C LYS A 46 8.88 -9.66 15.24
N ALA A 47 9.63 -10.15 14.26
CA ALA A 47 10.56 -11.27 14.41
C ALA A 47 11.86 -10.85 15.14
N ASP A 48 12.27 -9.59 15.01
CA ASP A 48 13.41 -9.03 15.73
C ASP A 48 12.96 -8.46 17.09
N SER A 49 13.35 -9.13 18.18
CA SER A 49 12.98 -8.72 19.54
C SER A 49 13.53 -7.35 19.94
N GLY A 50 14.72 -6.97 19.45
CA GLY A 50 15.34 -5.69 19.77
C GLY A 50 14.63 -4.54 19.05
N TRP A 51 14.30 -4.76 17.77
CA TRP A 51 13.52 -3.80 17.00
C TRP A 51 12.12 -3.63 17.59
N LEU A 52 11.43 -4.74 17.88
CA LEU A 52 10.09 -4.71 18.46
C LEU A 52 10.06 -3.95 19.80
N ALA A 53 11.03 -4.18 20.69
CA ALA A 53 11.14 -3.48 21.97
C ALA A 53 11.31 -1.96 21.79
N ASN A 54 12.11 -1.54 20.80
CA ASN A 54 12.29 -0.12 20.47
C ASN A 54 10.97 0.49 19.95
N ILE A 55 10.27 -0.19 19.05
CA ILE A 55 8.97 0.25 18.52
C ILE A 55 7.94 0.36 19.65
N GLN A 56 7.93 -0.60 20.58
CA GLN A 56 7.04 -0.56 21.74
C GLN A 56 7.32 0.64 22.63
N THR A 57 8.58 0.97 22.86
CA THR A 57 9.00 2.18 23.60
C THR A 57 8.52 3.45 22.91
N LYS A 58 8.69 3.55 21.57
CA LYS A 58 8.19 4.68 20.78
C LYS A 58 6.67 4.80 20.86
N ALA A 59 5.95 3.68 20.75
CA ALA A 59 4.49 3.65 20.81
C ALA A 59 3.98 4.17 22.16
N THR A 60 4.59 3.71 23.25
CA THR A 60 4.29 4.18 24.61
C THR A 60 4.61 5.67 24.78
N ALA A 61 5.78 6.13 24.33
CA ALA A 61 6.17 7.54 24.42
C ALA A 61 5.25 8.48 23.62
N ALA A 62 4.77 8.02 22.46
CA ALA A 62 3.86 8.77 21.61
C ALA A 62 2.36 8.65 22.00
N GLY A 63 2.03 7.81 22.99
CA GLY A 63 0.65 7.57 23.40
C GLY A 63 -0.22 6.92 22.31
N ILE A 64 0.38 6.10 21.45
CA ILE A 64 -0.33 5.39 20.37
C ILE A 64 -0.22 3.87 20.50
N THR A 65 -1.05 3.14 19.76
CA THR A 65 -1.01 1.68 19.77
C THR A 65 0.25 1.16 19.07
N LEU A 66 0.74 0.00 19.51
CA LEU A 66 1.88 -0.68 18.91
C LEU A 66 1.68 -0.94 17.41
N ASP A 67 0.49 -1.37 16.99
CA ASP A 67 0.17 -1.59 15.57
C ASP A 67 0.25 -0.31 14.73
N LYS A 68 -0.15 0.84 15.31
CA LYS A 68 -0.02 2.13 14.63
C LYS A 68 1.45 2.52 14.48
N GLN A 69 2.26 2.33 15.53
CA GLN A 69 3.69 2.61 15.46
C GLN A 69 4.41 1.68 14.47
N LEU A 70 4.09 0.38 14.46
CA LEU A 70 4.62 -0.60 13.50
C LEU A 70 4.35 -0.17 12.06
N ARG A 71 3.13 0.32 11.76
CA ARG A 71 2.81 0.85 10.44
C ARG A 71 3.61 2.09 10.08
N LEU A 72 3.78 3.02 11.03
CA LEU A 72 4.54 4.26 10.80
C LEU A 72 6.02 3.97 10.53
N ASP A 73 6.64 3.11 11.33
CA ASP A 73 8.03 2.70 11.13
C ASP A 73 8.18 1.91 9.81
N ALA A 74 7.22 1.04 9.47
CA ALA A 74 7.27 0.29 8.21
C ALA A 74 7.14 1.19 6.98
N LEU A 75 6.29 2.22 7.05
CA LEU A 75 6.20 3.25 6.00
C LEU A 75 7.51 4.02 5.86
N TRP A 76 8.14 4.39 6.98
CA TRP A 76 9.42 5.08 6.96
C TRP A 76 10.51 4.21 6.31
N VAL A 77 10.63 2.93 6.71
CA VAL A 77 11.60 1.99 6.11
C VAL A 77 11.39 1.86 4.61
N LEU A 78 10.13 1.72 4.16
CA LEU A 78 9.81 1.63 2.74
C LEU A 78 10.19 2.92 2.00
N SER A 79 9.91 4.09 2.57
CA SER A 79 10.28 5.38 1.98
C SER A 79 11.78 5.57 1.87
N GLN A 80 12.55 5.09 2.85
CA GLN A 80 14.01 5.13 2.81
C GLN A 80 14.54 4.21 1.71
N ALA A 81 14.01 2.99 1.59
CA ALA A 81 14.40 2.08 0.52
C ALA A 81 14.18 2.67 -0.88
N ASP A 82 13.09 3.42 -1.09
CA ASP A 82 12.81 4.10 -2.35
C ASP A 82 13.66 5.36 -2.55
N GLU A 83 13.95 6.13 -1.49
CA GLU A 83 14.90 7.25 -1.54
C GLU A 83 16.31 6.77 -1.92
N TYR A 84 16.75 5.63 -1.38
CA TYR A 84 18.01 5.01 -1.76
C TYR A 84 17.99 4.54 -3.21
N LYS A 85 16.91 3.90 -3.70
CA LYS A 85 16.81 3.57 -5.13
C LYS A 85 16.97 4.82 -5.99
N GLY A 86 16.32 5.94 -5.68
CA GLY A 86 16.42 7.20 -6.43
C GLY A 86 17.83 7.81 -6.51
N LYS A 87 18.72 7.51 -5.55
CA LYS A 87 20.10 8.02 -5.51
C LYS A 87 21.09 7.20 -6.35
N TRP A 88 20.84 5.90 -6.60
CA TRP A 88 21.77 5.01 -7.31
C TRP A 88 21.49 4.86 -8.82
N TRP A 89 20.36 5.36 -9.35
CA TRP A 89 20.08 5.37 -10.80
C TRP A 89 20.65 6.60 -11.54
N ASN A 90 21.49 7.41 -10.88
CA ASN A 90 22.20 8.55 -11.46
C ASN A 90 23.73 8.28 -11.58
N PHE A 91 24.12 7.04 -11.88
CA PHE A 91 25.50 6.69 -12.22
C PHE A 91 25.56 6.17 -13.66
#